data_AF-A0A067D805-F1
#
_entry.id   AF-A0A067D805-F1
#
_cell.length_a   1.000
_cell.length_b   1.000
_cell.length_c   1.000
_cell.angle_alpha   90.00
_cell.angle_beta   90.00
_cell.angle_gamma   90.00
#
_symmetry.space_group_name_H-M   'P 1'
#
loop_
_entity.id
_entity.type
_entity.pdbx_description
1 polymer ?
#
loop_
_entity_poly.entity_id
_entity_poly.type
_entity_poly.pdbx_seq_one_letter_code
_entity_poly.pdbx_strand_id
1 'polypeptide(L)'
;MNPNEAFVAGTLDPSSFDYSVQWSRDESEILSTLLPPRSNSSPEAATPTHPARLKHNLALQEYRKRKRNEMQQLRQAATELEARLRQLQDAKAKKDLLRPPSKWQQLAVSERQMEKAARTENQQLRELVQNHMMTAQIFANVLEKTYDQTQSIAFLDAPEDKWKQLILAADPLLRTLAMHQILDREHGRFHSAYIEAGLIDVDDEFQKHIAKFHHHNAHEFHTIVHRRTRLQLRCVVEGTWNVIRGTAGGIPNMNRSCKELIDIDADTSYVTGWFDHPLGKFQRRVLCKRYYDTQDVTTAAKCIIVCRSIDDDEQSPYDPSTPYSNEVSWHLLEANADGADFKYFQKFRPSQWTTTLTAHWEKTLEQASHVMRRAVNQYIDEYGKAQAHEQQDTGDAIET
;
A
#
# COMPACT_ATOMS: atom_id res chain seq x y z
N MET A 1 -27.26 44.63 11.11
CA MET A 1 -26.61 43.95 9.98
C MET A 1 -25.26 43.48 10.45
N ASN A 2 -25.06 42.16 10.47
CA ASN A 2 -23.87 41.52 11.01
C ASN A 2 -22.72 41.60 9.99
N PRO A 3 -21.49 41.99 10.36
CA PRO A 3 -20.37 42.09 9.41
C PRO A 3 -20.00 40.73 8.76
N ASN A 4 -20.41 39.61 9.37
CA ASN A 4 -20.20 38.27 8.83
C ASN A 4 -21.20 37.88 7.72
N GLU A 5 -22.38 38.49 7.65
CA GLU A 5 -23.35 38.22 6.57
C GLU A 5 -22.95 38.93 5.26
N ALA A 6 -22.28 40.08 5.36
CA ALA A 6 -21.75 40.81 4.20
C ALA A 6 -20.59 40.06 3.51
N PHE A 7 -19.81 39.28 4.26
CA PHE A 7 -18.67 38.53 3.72
C PHE A 7 -19.11 37.25 2.96
N VAL A 8 -20.14 36.56 3.47
CA VAL A 8 -20.70 35.37 2.81
C VAL A 8 -21.45 35.74 1.53
N ALA A 9 -22.11 36.91 1.51
CA ALA A 9 -22.75 37.42 0.30
C ALA A 9 -21.73 37.84 -0.78
N GLY A 10 -20.53 38.30 -0.40
CA GLY A 10 -19.46 38.66 -1.35
C GLY A 10 -18.71 37.47 -1.94
N THR A 11 -18.68 36.31 -1.26
CA THR A 11 -18.01 35.08 -1.74
C THR A 11 -18.87 34.24 -2.67
N LEU A 12 -20.18 34.46 -2.66
CA LEU A 12 -21.13 33.86 -3.61
C LEU A 12 -21.48 34.80 -4.77
N ASP A 13 -20.85 35.97 -4.84
CA ASP A 13 -20.99 36.86 -5.99
C ASP A 13 -20.22 36.27 -7.19
N PRO A 14 -20.92 35.76 -8.23
CA PRO A 14 -20.27 35.19 -9.41
C PRO A 14 -19.47 36.23 -10.20
N SER A 15 -19.62 37.53 -9.88
CA SER A 15 -18.86 38.61 -10.50
C SER A 15 -17.45 38.82 -9.90
N SER A 16 -17.14 38.20 -8.75
CA SER A 16 -15.83 38.32 -8.08
C SER A 16 -14.76 37.38 -8.65
N PHE A 17 -15.18 36.36 -9.39
CA PHE A 17 -14.27 35.54 -10.17
C PHE A 17 -13.95 36.29 -11.46
N ASP A 18 -12.74 36.80 -11.57
CA ASP A 18 -12.18 37.28 -12.83
C ASP A 18 -12.00 36.07 -13.76
N TYR A 19 -13.12 35.62 -14.34
CA TYR A 19 -13.15 34.72 -15.50
C TYR A 19 -12.64 35.52 -16.70
N SER A 20 -11.37 35.93 -16.64
CA SER A 20 -10.63 36.33 -17.82
C SER A 20 -10.41 35.07 -18.65
N VAL A 21 -11.45 34.67 -19.36
CA VAL A 21 -11.32 33.75 -20.49
C VAL A 21 -10.36 34.46 -21.42
N GLN A 22 -9.11 34.02 -21.46
CA GLN A 22 -8.14 34.54 -22.40
C GLN A 22 -8.52 34.00 -23.78
N TRP A 23 -9.46 34.69 -24.43
CA TRP A 23 -9.84 34.42 -25.81
C TRP A 23 -8.56 34.47 -26.65
N SER A 24 -8.36 33.46 -27.50
CA SER A 24 -7.29 33.55 -28.51
C SER A 24 -7.54 34.80 -29.37
N ARG A 25 -6.48 35.38 -29.96
CA ARG A 25 -6.57 36.62 -30.74
C ARG A 25 -7.72 36.59 -31.79
N ASP A 26 -7.93 35.44 -32.42
CA ASP A 26 -8.98 35.25 -33.43
C ASP A 26 -10.38 35.10 -32.80
N GLU A 27 -10.46 34.52 -31.61
CA GLU A 27 -11.67 34.43 -30.79
C GLU A 27 -12.11 35.81 -30.29
N SER A 28 -11.15 36.68 -29.93
CA SER A 28 -11.38 38.10 -29.66
C SER A 28 -11.83 38.87 -30.90
N GLU A 29 -11.32 38.52 -32.08
CA GLU A 29 -11.69 39.13 -33.37
C GLU A 29 -13.10 38.70 -33.84
N ILE A 30 -13.47 37.45 -33.58
CA ILE A 30 -14.85 36.96 -33.78
C ILE A 30 -15.81 37.68 -32.82
N LEU A 31 -15.44 37.84 -31.54
CA LEU A 31 -16.25 38.58 -30.56
C LEU A 31 -16.38 40.06 -30.85
N SER A 32 -15.30 40.74 -31.26
CA SER A 32 -15.33 42.17 -31.57
C SER A 32 -16.20 42.48 -32.79
N THR A 33 -16.39 41.51 -33.69
CA THR A 33 -17.30 41.60 -34.83
C THR A 33 -18.77 41.34 -34.45
N LEU A 34 -19.04 40.67 -33.32
CA LEU A 34 -20.38 40.37 -32.80
C LEU A 34 -20.96 41.50 -31.93
N LEU A 35 -20.10 42.35 -31.35
CA LEU A 35 -20.53 43.50 -30.58
C LEU A 35 -20.77 44.71 -31.52
N PRO A 36 -22.00 45.27 -31.57
CA PRO A 36 -22.22 46.50 -32.33
C PRO A 36 -21.37 47.65 -31.76
N PRO A 37 -20.91 48.61 -32.59
CA PRO A 37 -20.15 49.74 -32.09
C PRO A 37 -20.97 50.51 -31.06
N ARG A 38 -20.44 50.65 -29.85
CA ARG A 38 -21.00 51.53 -28.81
C ARG A 38 -20.83 52.98 -29.27
N SER A 39 -21.81 53.51 -29.98
CA SER A 39 -21.94 54.95 -30.22
C SER A 39 -23.24 55.46 -29.62
N ASN A 40 -23.09 56.27 -28.58
CA ASN A 40 -24.14 57.13 -28.01
C ASN A 40 -24.68 58.07 -29.11
N SER A 41 -25.91 57.86 -29.57
CA SER A 41 -26.91 58.89 -29.98
C SER A 41 -27.98 58.31 -30.92
N SER A 42 -29.25 58.50 -30.53
CA SER A 42 -30.54 58.47 -31.28
C SER A 42 -30.83 57.49 -32.44
N PRO A 43 -32.09 57.00 -32.56
CA PRO A 43 -32.47 55.99 -33.53
C PRO A 43 -32.91 56.63 -34.85
N GLU A 44 -32.07 56.55 -35.88
CA GLU A 44 -32.51 56.78 -37.25
C GLU A 44 -31.77 55.83 -38.20
N ALA A 45 -32.54 55.32 -39.16
CA ALA A 45 -32.25 54.22 -40.08
C ALA A 45 -30.77 54.03 -40.52
N ALA A 46 -30.22 52.83 -40.25
CA ALA A 46 -29.17 52.24 -41.06
C ALA A 46 -29.21 50.71 -40.99
N THR A 47 -29.51 50.07 -42.12
CA THR A 47 -29.37 48.63 -42.35
C THR A 47 -27.94 48.17 -42.07
N PRO A 48 -27.73 47.03 -41.37
CA PRO A 48 -26.39 46.50 -41.17
C PRO A 48 -25.82 46.03 -42.52
N THR A 49 -24.68 46.59 -42.88
CA THR A 49 -23.97 46.45 -44.13
C THR A 49 -23.64 44.97 -44.41
N HIS A 50 -24.17 44.44 -45.52
CA HIS A 50 -23.86 43.12 -46.12
C HIS A 50 -22.36 42.68 -46.07
N PRO A 51 -21.34 43.56 -46.21
CA PRO A 51 -19.93 43.17 -46.11
C PRO A 51 -19.45 42.68 -44.73
N ALA A 52 -20.04 43.13 -43.61
CA ALA A 52 -19.60 42.73 -42.27
C ALA A 52 -19.97 41.27 -41.95
N ARG A 53 -21.17 40.83 -42.38
CA ARG A 53 -21.63 39.44 -42.26
C ARG A 53 -20.82 38.47 -43.13
N LEU A 54 -20.36 38.92 -44.30
CA LEU A 54 -19.49 38.12 -45.18
C LEU A 54 -18.12 37.89 -44.55
N LYS A 55 -17.49 38.94 -43.99
CA LYS A 55 -16.21 38.82 -43.26
C LYS A 55 -16.32 37.89 -42.05
N HIS A 56 -17.42 37.97 -41.31
CA HIS A 56 -17.68 37.10 -40.16
C HIS A 56 -17.80 35.61 -40.57
N ASN A 57 -18.55 35.31 -41.62
CA ASN A 57 -18.68 33.94 -42.11
C ASN A 57 -17.33 33.37 -42.59
N LEU A 58 -16.50 34.20 -43.24
CA LEU A 58 -15.16 33.80 -43.67
C LEU A 58 -14.23 33.53 -42.48
N ALA A 59 -14.20 34.41 -41.47
CA ALA A 59 -13.40 34.21 -40.27
C ALA A 59 -13.80 32.94 -39.49
N LEU A 60 -15.10 32.66 -39.37
CA LEU A 60 -15.61 31.44 -38.73
C LEU A 60 -15.25 30.18 -39.53
N GLN A 61 -15.27 30.26 -40.86
CA GLN A 61 -14.89 29.17 -41.74
C GLN A 61 -13.38 28.87 -41.64
N GLU A 62 -12.53 29.90 -41.57
CA GLU A 62 -11.09 29.77 -41.36
C GLU A 62 -10.75 29.19 -39.98
N TYR A 63 -11.42 29.66 -38.92
CA TYR A 63 -11.27 29.10 -37.58
C TYR A 63 -11.65 27.62 -37.52
N ARG A 64 -12.81 27.25 -38.09
CA ARG A 64 -13.25 25.84 -38.16
C ARG A 64 -12.27 24.98 -38.96
N LYS A 65 -11.71 25.51 -40.05
CA LYS A 65 -10.69 24.84 -40.85
C LYS A 65 -9.40 24.64 -40.05
N ARG A 66 -8.94 25.66 -39.33
CA ARG A 66 -7.74 25.58 -38.48
C ARG A 66 -7.92 24.57 -37.36
N LYS A 67 -9.05 24.59 -36.65
CA LYS A 67 -9.34 23.60 -35.58
C LYS A 67 -9.43 22.16 -36.10
N ARG A 68 -9.96 21.95 -37.31
CA ARG A 68 -9.91 20.63 -37.97
C ARG A 68 -8.48 20.22 -38.30
N ASN A 69 -7.66 21.13 -38.82
CA ASN A 69 -6.26 20.86 -39.13
C ASN A 69 -5.46 20.55 -37.87
N GLU A 70 -5.66 21.30 -36.79
CA GLU A 70 -5.04 21.07 -35.48
C GLU A 70 -5.44 19.70 -34.92
N MET A 71 -6.72 19.33 -34.99
CA MET A 71 -7.20 18.01 -34.57
C MET A 71 -6.59 16.89 -35.44
N GLN A 72 -6.44 17.12 -36.74
CA GLN A 72 -5.82 16.15 -37.64
C GLN A 72 -4.33 15.98 -37.36
N GLN A 73 -3.61 17.08 -37.09
CA GLN A 73 -2.21 17.07 -36.68
C GLN A 73 -2.03 16.33 -35.35
N LEU A 74 -2.88 16.59 -34.35
CA LEU A 74 -2.85 15.88 -33.08
C LEU A 74 -3.13 14.39 -33.23
N ARG A 75 -4.08 14.00 -34.10
CA ARG A 75 -4.32 12.59 -34.42
C ARG A 75 -3.11 11.93 -35.10
N GLN A 76 -2.49 12.62 -36.06
CA GLN A 76 -1.27 12.13 -36.71
C GLN A 76 -0.12 11.96 -35.71
N ALA A 77 0.10 12.96 -34.85
CA ALA A 77 1.10 12.91 -33.80
C ALA A 77 0.82 11.76 -32.80
N ALA A 78 -0.45 11.54 -32.42
CA ALA A 78 -0.84 10.40 -31.58
C ALA A 78 -0.51 9.06 -32.25
N THR A 79 -0.87 8.89 -33.52
CA THR A 79 -0.55 7.65 -34.26
C THR A 79 0.95 7.42 -34.44
N GLU A 80 1.73 8.49 -34.63
CA GLU A 80 3.18 8.41 -34.72
C GLU A 80 3.81 8.03 -33.38
N LEU A 81 3.33 8.63 -32.28
CA LEU A 81 3.78 8.30 -30.93
C LEU A 81 3.42 6.86 -30.56
N GLU A 82 2.21 6.39 -30.89
CA GLU A 82 1.82 5.00 -30.69
C GLU A 82 2.70 4.03 -31.50
N ALA A 83 3.03 4.36 -32.74
CA ALA A 83 3.94 3.57 -33.56
C ALA A 83 5.35 3.51 -32.97
N ARG A 84 5.89 4.64 -32.51
CA ARG A 84 7.20 4.70 -31.83
C ARG A 84 7.19 3.91 -30.51
N LEU A 85 6.09 3.98 -29.76
CA LEU A 85 5.93 3.23 -28.52
C LEU A 85 5.96 1.72 -28.79
N ARG A 86 5.24 1.24 -29.81
CA ARG A 86 5.29 -0.16 -30.25
C ARG A 86 6.70 -0.58 -30.66
N GLN A 87 7.40 0.22 -31.46
CA GLN A 87 8.78 -0.07 -31.86
C GLN A 87 9.73 -0.19 -30.65
N LEU A 88 9.59 0.69 -29.66
CA LEU A 88 10.37 0.63 -28.42
C LEU A 88 10.01 -0.59 -27.57
N GLN A 89 8.74 -0.98 -27.50
CA GLN A 89 8.30 -2.19 -26.84
C GLN A 89 8.87 -3.44 -27.51
N ASP A 90 8.83 -3.52 -28.84
CA ASP A 90 9.37 -4.63 -29.62
C ASP A 90 10.90 -4.72 -29.47
N ALA A 91 11.60 -3.58 -29.52
CA ALA A 91 13.04 -3.53 -29.31
C ALA A 91 13.43 -3.96 -27.89
N LYS A 92 12.66 -3.54 -26.88
CA LYS A 92 12.83 -3.99 -25.50
C LYS A 92 12.57 -5.49 -25.36
N ALA A 93 11.48 -6.01 -25.90
CA ALA A 93 11.15 -7.43 -25.86
C ALA A 93 12.26 -8.28 -26.51
N LYS A 94 12.78 -7.87 -27.68
CA LYS A 94 13.92 -8.53 -28.33
C LYS A 94 15.18 -8.50 -27.46
N LYS A 95 15.46 -7.37 -26.81
CA LYS A 95 16.60 -7.24 -25.90
C LYS A 95 16.44 -8.15 -24.68
N ASP A 96 15.25 -8.19 -24.09
CA ASP A 96 14.94 -9.00 -22.91
C ASP A 96 14.97 -10.51 -23.24
N LEU A 97 14.64 -10.92 -24.47
CA LEU A 97 14.83 -12.29 -24.96
C LEU A 97 16.32 -12.67 -25.07
N LEU A 98 17.16 -11.77 -25.58
CA LEU A 98 18.60 -12.02 -25.75
C LEU A 98 19.37 -11.92 -24.42
N ARG A 99 18.92 -11.06 -23.51
CA ARG A 99 19.48 -10.86 -22.18
C ARG A 99 18.33 -10.61 -21.20
N PRO A 100 17.87 -11.64 -20.48
CA PRO A 100 16.82 -11.47 -19.49
C PRO A 100 17.26 -10.43 -18.44
N PRO A 101 16.35 -9.55 -18.00
CA PRO A 101 16.68 -8.51 -17.04
C PRO A 101 17.15 -9.13 -15.73
N SER A 102 18.27 -8.64 -15.20
CA SER A 102 18.81 -9.10 -13.92
C SER A 102 17.80 -8.86 -12.79
N LYS A 103 17.90 -9.66 -11.71
CA LYS A 103 17.07 -9.50 -10.50
C LYS A 103 17.03 -8.05 -10.01
N TRP A 104 18.20 -7.40 -9.93
CA TRP A 104 18.32 -5.99 -9.54
C TRP A 104 17.65 -5.02 -10.52
N GLN A 105 17.72 -5.30 -11.82
CA GLN A 105 17.05 -4.48 -12.81
C GLN A 105 15.53 -4.56 -12.68
N GLN A 106 14.98 -5.75 -12.42
CA GLN A 106 13.54 -5.92 -12.19
C GLN A 106 13.10 -5.20 -10.90
N LEU A 107 13.85 -5.38 -9.82
CA LEU A 107 13.62 -4.71 -8.54
C LEU A 107 13.69 -3.19 -8.67
N ALA A 108 14.72 -2.65 -9.33
CA ALA A 108 14.88 -1.21 -9.53
C ALA A 108 13.75 -0.59 -10.35
N VAL A 109 13.21 -1.32 -11.34
CA VAL A 109 12.05 -0.86 -12.13
C VAL A 109 10.79 -0.84 -11.27
N SER A 110 10.54 -1.90 -10.49
CA SER A 110 9.39 -1.97 -9.58
C SER A 110 9.44 -0.87 -8.52
N GLU A 111 10.60 -0.68 -7.87
CA GLU A 111 10.78 0.34 -6.83
C GLU A 111 10.59 1.75 -7.41
N ARG A 112 11.11 2.03 -8.61
CA ARG A 112 10.91 3.32 -9.29
C ARG A 112 9.43 3.58 -9.59
N GLN A 113 8.66 2.55 -9.97
CA GLN A 113 7.23 2.70 -10.21
C GLN A 113 6.48 3.04 -8.92
N MET A 114 6.82 2.36 -7.81
CA MET A 114 6.24 2.65 -6.50
C MET A 114 6.60 4.05 -6.02
N GLU A 115 7.87 4.46 -6.16
CA GLU A 115 8.32 5.81 -5.82
C GLU A 115 7.55 6.87 -6.60
N LYS A 116 7.36 6.66 -7.91
CA LYS A 116 6.61 7.59 -8.76
C LYS A 116 5.15 7.70 -8.29
N ALA A 117 4.50 6.58 -8.00
CA ALA A 117 3.13 6.57 -7.47
C ALA A 117 3.05 7.34 -6.14
N ALA A 118 3.95 7.05 -5.21
CA ALA A 118 4.03 7.73 -3.92
C ALA A 118 4.29 9.24 -4.06
N ARG A 119 5.12 9.66 -5.01
CA ARG A 119 5.36 11.09 -5.30
C ARG A 119 4.14 11.78 -5.86
N THR A 120 3.43 11.15 -6.79
CA THR A 120 2.18 11.69 -7.35
C THR A 120 1.12 11.82 -6.26
N GLU A 121 0.96 10.81 -5.41
CA GLU A 121 0.05 10.86 -4.26
C GLU A 121 0.46 11.97 -3.28
N ASN A 122 1.74 12.08 -2.93
CA ASN A 122 2.22 13.14 -2.03
C ASN A 122 1.99 14.53 -2.63
N GLN A 123 2.18 14.69 -3.95
CA GLN A 123 1.86 15.94 -4.64
C GLN A 123 0.36 16.24 -4.58
N GLN A 124 -0.51 15.26 -4.85
CA GLN A 124 -1.95 15.42 -4.74
C GLN A 124 -2.37 15.80 -3.31
N LEU A 125 -1.78 15.15 -2.30
CA LEU A 125 -2.01 15.47 -0.89
C LEU A 125 -1.53 16.88 -0.55
N ARG A 126 -0.37 17.31 -1.07
CA ARG A 126 0.14 18.69 -0.88
C ARG A 126 -0.74 19.72 -1.55
N GLU A 127 -1.20 19.47 -2.77
CA GLU A 127 -2.13 20.33 -3.49
C GLU A 127 -3.45 20.43 -2.73
N LEU A 128 -3.97 19.31 -2.22
CA LEU A 128 -5.17 19.28 -1.39
C LEU A 128 -4.98 20.06 -0.08
N VAL A 129 -3.84 19.89 0.61
CA VAL A 129 -3.49 20.67 1.81
C VAL A 129 -3.36 22.17 1.49
N GLN A 130 -2.71 22.53 0.38
CA GLN A 130 -2.57 23.93 -0.05
C GLN A 130 -3.92 24.56 -0.42
N ASN A 131 -4.77 23.84 -1.13
CA ASN A 131 -6.13 24.26 -1.49
C ASN A 131 -7.01 24.46 -0.24
N HIS A 132 -6.73 23.72 0.84
CA HIS A 132 -7.45 23.83 2.11
C HIS A 132 -6.71 24.63 3.20
N MET A 133 -5.61 25.32 2.87
CA MET A 133 -4.75 25.99 3.85
C MET A 133 -5.47 27.13 4.61
N MET A 134 -6.43 27.81 3.97
CA MET A 134 -7.27 28.83 4.62
C MET A 134 -8.31 28.22 5.58
N THR A 135 -8.77 26.99 5.30
CA THR A 135 -9.63 26.22 6.19
C THR A 135 -8.81 25.56 7.32
N ALA A 136 -7.57 25.15 7.04
CA ALA A 136 -6.64 24.56 8.00
C ALA A 136 -6.23 25.53 9.13
N GLN A 137 -6.14 26.84 8.84
CA GLN A 137 -5.88 27.86 9.87
C GLN A 137 -7.03 27.99 10.88
N ILE A 138 -8.28 27.86 10.41
CA ILE A 138 -9.49 27.85 11.25
C ILE A 138 -9.59 26.51 12.00
N PHE A 139 -9.24 25.41 11.34
CA PHE A 139 -9.19 24.10 11.96
C PHE A 139 -8.03 23.93 12.95
N ALA A 140 -6.90 24.64 12.87
CA ALA A 140 -5.82 24.52 13.85
C ALA A 140 -6.29 24.86 15.28
N ASN A 141 -7.16 25.88 15.42
CA ASN A 141 -7.77 26.26 16.69
C ASN A 141 -8.90 25.31 17.13
N VAL A 142 -9.46 24.52 16.22
CA VAL A 142 -10.46 23.48 16.50
C VAL A 142 -9.79 22.13 16.77
N LEU A 143 -8.70 21.81 16.07
CA LEU A 143 -7.88 20.59 16.15
C LEU A 143 -7.12 20.48 17.46
N GLU A 144 -6.74 21.58 18.10
CA GLU A 144 -6.21 21.51 19.47
C GLU A 144 -7.28 21.02 20.48
N LYS A 145 -8.57 21.19 20.15
CA LYS A 145 -9.71 20.65 20.92
C LYS A 145 -10.27 19.33 20.37
N THR A 146 -10.07 19.02 19.08
CA THR A 146 -10.59 17.81 18.44
C THR A 146 -9.53 16.75 18.15
N TYR A 147 -8.24 16.95 18.42
CA TYR A 147 -7.23 15.87 18.35
C TYR A 147 -7.60 14.69 19.27
N ASP A 148 -8.21 14.98 20.43
CA ASP A 148 -8.76 13.96 21.34
C ASP A 148 -10.07 13.33 20.83
N GLN A 149 -10.70 13.90 19.80
CA GLN A 149 -12.00 13.45 19.25
C GLN A 149 -11.94 12.92 17.80
N THR A 150 -10.88 13.17 17.03
CA THR A 150 -10.80 12.88 15.58
C THR A 150 -9.98 11.62 15.28
N GLN A 151 -10.00 10.62 16.18
CA GLN A 151 -9.60 9.26 15.81
C GLN A 151 -10.67 8.52 14.99
N SER A 152 -11.80 9.15 14.70
CA SER A 152 -12.91 8.51 14.01
C SER A 152 -13.52 9.43 12.94
N ILE A 153 -13.48 8.94 11.69
CA ILE A 153 -14.47 9.16 10.62
C ILE A 153 -14.21 10.36 9.68
N ALA A 154 -14.47 10.13 8.38
CA ALA A 154 -14.65 11.09 7.28
C ALA A 154 -13.55 11.27 6.21
N PHE A 155 -12.70 10.28 5.91
CA PHE A 155 -11.99 10.29 4.62
C PHE A 155 -12.19 9.03 3.74
N LEU A 156 -12.81 7.97 4.24
CA LEU A 156 -13.16 6.77 3.45
C LEU A 156 -14.45 6.12 4.00
N ASP A 157 -15.59 6.80 3.89
CA ASP A 157 -16.89 6.30 4.41
C ASP A 157 -17.53 5.19 3.54
N ALA A 158 -16.93 4.85 2.40
CA ALA A 158 -17.36 3.69 1.64
C ALA A 158 -16.96 2.41 2.40
N PRO A 159 -17.90 1.54 2.79
CA PRO A 159 -17.59 0.32 3.54
C PRO A 159 -16.61 -0.60 2.79
N GLU A 160 -16.59 -0.53 1.44
CA GLU A 160 -15.63 -1.23 0.58
C GLU A 160 -14.18 -0.75 0.70
N ASP A 161 -13.91 0.42 1.28
CA ASP A 161 -12.57 1.01 1.35
C ASP A 161 -11.93 0.91 2.75
N LYS A 162 -12.67 0.43 3.74
CA LYS A 162 -12.20 0.25 5.13
C LYS A 162 -10.95 -0.61 5.24
N TRP A 163 -10.79 -1.61 4.37
CA TRP A 163 -9.61 -2.48 4.35
C TRP A 163 -8.30 -1.72 4.08
N LYS A 164 -8.36 -0.56 3.40
CA LYS A 164 -7.18 0.28 3.15
C LYS A 164 -6.58 0.77 4.47
N GLN A 165 -7.43 1.01 5.47
CA GLN A 165 -7.07 1.38 6.83
C GLN A 165 -6.90 0.17 7.77
N LEU A 166 -6.85 -1.06 7.22
CA LEU A 166 -6.73 -2.30 8.00
C LEU A 166 -7.92 -2.55 8.95
N ILE A 167 -9.09 -2.05 8.57
CA ILE A 167 -10.35 -2.24 9.28
C ILE A 167 -11.14 -3.35 8.59
N LEU A 168 -11.56 -4.35 9.37
CA LEU A 168 -12.45 -5.41 8.88
C LEU A 168 -13.91 -5.08 9.16
N ALA A 169 -14.70 -4.99 8.10
CA ALA A 169 -16.14 -4.73 8.19
C ALA A 169 -16.90 -5.91 8.83
N ALA A 170 -18.11 -5.62 9.32
CA ALA A 170 -19.02 -6.63 9.86
C ALA A 170 -19.69 -7.51 8.79
N ASP A 171 -19.85 -6.99 7.56
CA ASP A 171 -20.40 -7.76 6.43
C ASP A 171 -19.44 -8.92 6.04
N PRO A 172 -19.87 -10.19 6.11
CA PRO A 172 -19.03 -11.35 5.83
C PRO A 172 -18.34 -11.33 4.45
N LEU A 173 -19.02 -10.81 3.42
CA LEU A 173 -18.46 -10.78 2.05
C LEU A 173 -17.35 -9.74 1.93
N LEU A 174 -17.63 -8.50 2.34
CA LEU A 174 -16.63 -7.43 2.37
C LEU A 174 -15.47 -7.78 3.30
N ARG A 175 -15.74 -8.45 4.42
CA ARG A 175 -14.73 -8.91 5.37
C ARG A 175 -13.74 -9.88 4.74
N THR A 176 -14.23 -10.94 4.08
CA THR A 176 -13.39 -11.95 3.44
C THR A 176 -12.55 -11.34 2.31
N LEU A 177 -13.19 -10.49 1.50
CA LEU A 177 -12.51 -9.76 0.43
C LEU A 177 -11.43 -8.81 0.97
N ALA A 178 -11.72 -8.08 2.05
CA ALA A 178 -10.77 -7.21 2.74
C ALA A 178 -9.56 -7.99 3.26
N MET A 179 -9.76 -9.18 3.84
CA MET A 179 -8.68 -10.02 4.35
C MET A 179 -7.66 -10.37 3.24
N HIS A 180 -8.15 -10.80 2.07
CA HIS A 180 -7.27 -11.05 0.93
C HIS A 180 -6.61 -9.78 0.41
N GLN A 181 -7.35 -8.69 0.23
CA GLN A 181 -6.80 -7.43 -0.29
C GLN A 181 -5.71 -6.84 0.59
N ILE A 182 -5.87 -6.91 1.92
CA ILE A 182 -4.84 -6.49 2.88
C ILE A 182 -3.56 -7.30 2.68
N LEU A 183 -3.69 -8.62 2.60
CA LEU A 183 -2.54 -9.52 2.45
C LEU A 183 -1.87 -9.40 1.08
N ASP A 184 -2.65 -9.28 0.00
CA ASP A 184 -2.16 -9.13 -1.36
C ASP A 184 -1.42 -7.79 -1.51
N ARG A 185 -1.90 -6.72 -0.87
CA ARG A 185 -1.22 -5.42 -0.81
C ARG A 185 0.15 -5.54 -0.14
N GLU A 186 0.22 -6.21 1.01
CA GLU A 186 1.51 -6.39 1.70
C GLU A 186 2.43 -7.35 0.95
N HIS A 187 1.90 -8.37 0.28
CA HIS A 187 2.68 -9.22 -0.63
C HIS A 187 3.27 -8.42 -1.79
N GLY A 188 2.50 -7.50 -2.39
CA GLY A 188 3.01 -6.59 -3.43
C GLY A 188 4.19 -5.71 -2.98
N ARG A 189 4.32 -5.44 -1.67
CA ARG A 189 5.41 -4.66 -1.07
C ARG A 189 6.60 -5.51 -0.60
N PHE A 190 6.52 -6.83 -0.75
CA PHE A 190 7.52 -7.79 -0.30
C PHE A 190 8.95 -7.41 -0.71
N HIS A 191 9.15 -7.08 -1.98
CA HIS A 191 10.47 -6.76 -2.52
C HIS A 191 11.06 -5.49 -1.90
N SER A 192 10.28 -4.42 -1.80
CA SER A 192 10.70 -3.17 -1.15
C SER A 192 11.06 -3.40 0.32
N ALA A 193 10.27 -4.21 1.02
CA ALA A 193 10.55 -4.60 2.41
C ALA A 193 11.87 -5.39 2.53
N TYR A 194 12.15 -6.31 1.60
CA TYR A 194 13.39 -7.08 1.61
C TYR A 194 14.62 -6.25 1.21
N ILE A 195 14.45 -5.26 0.33
CA ILE A 195 15.49 -4.28 0.02
C ILE A 195 15.80 -3.45 1.27
N GLU A 196 14.78 -2.93 1.97
CA GLU A 196 14.93 -2.18 3.22
C GLU A 196 15.65 -3.00 4.30
N ALA A 197 15.32 -4.29 4.42
CA ALA A 197 15.96 -5.20 5.37
C ALA A 197 17.37 -5.65 4.95
N GLY A 198 17.74 -5.47 3.68
CA GLY A 198 18.98 -5.97 3.08
C GLY A 198 19.01 -7.50 2.99
N LEU A 199 17.90 -8.14 2.59
CA LEU A 199 17.73 -9.60 2.54
C LEU A 199 17.82 -10.22 1.12
N ILE A 200 17.96 -9.40 0.08
CA ILE A 200 17.82 -9.85 -1.31
C ILE A 200 18.91 -10.85 -1.73
N ASP A 201 20.18 -10.58 -1.43
CA ASP A 201 21.34 -11.40 -1.82
C ASP A 201 22.25 -11.67 -0.61
N VAL A 202 21.65 -12.13 0.47
CA VAL A 202 22.38 -12.53 1.68
C VAL A 202 22.75 -14.00 1.58
N ASP A 203 24.03 -14.29 1.84
CA ASP A 203 24.53 -15.66 1.98
C ASP A 203 24.70 -16.08 3.44
N ASP A 204 25.16 -15.19 4.33
CA ASP A 204 25.44 -15.55 5.71
C ASP A 204 24.19 -15.64 6.56
N GLU A 205 24.15 -16.59 7.49
CA GLU A 205 23.11 -16.63 8.52
C GLU A 205 23.31 -15.50 9.52
N PHE A 206 22.25 -14.75 9.79
CA PHE A 206 22.30 -13.72 10.81
C PHE A 206 20.93 -13.46 11.42
N GLN A 207 20.95 -12.75 12.54
CA GLN A 207 19.78 -12.12 13.12
C GLN A 207 20.17 -10.74 13.61
N LYS A 208 19.33 -9.75 13.31
CA LYS A 208 19.52 -8.38 13.77
C LYS A 208 18.21 -7.75 14.20
N HIS A 209 18.32 -6.87 15.18
CA HIS A 209 17.23 -6.03 15.66
C HIS A 209 17.56 -4.57 15.39
N ILE A 210 16.61 -3.82 14.85
CA ILE A 210 16.78 -2.38 14.58
C ILE A 210 15.59 -1.65 15.18
N ALA A 211 15.84 -0.64 16.00
CA ALA A 211 14.80 0.30 16.43
C ALA A 211 14.89 1.57 15.59
N LYS A 212 13.79 1.92 14.92
CA LYS A 212 13.65 3.18 14.19
C LYS A 212 12.85 4.17 15.03
N PHE A 213 13.36 5.40 15.13
CA PHE A 213 12.73 6.50 15.85
C PHE A 213 12.11 7.45 14.83
N HIS A 214 10.78 7.64 14.88
CA HIS A 214 10.10 8.66 14.10
C HIS A 214 9.97 9.98 14.87
N HIS A 215 9.81 11.09 14.14
CA HIS A 215 9.71 12.46 14.68
C HIS A 215 8.59 12.65 15.73
N HIS A 216 7.60 11.75 15.79
CA HIS A 216 6.50 11.77 16.75
C HIS A 216 6.63 10.75 17.89
N ASN A 217 7.87 10.36 18.28
CA ASN A 217 8.14 9.34 19.30
C ASN A 217 7.53 7.95 19.02
N ALA A 218 7.08 7.68 17.78
CA ALA A 218 6.67 6.35 17.39
C ALA A 218 7.92 5.50 17.13
N HIS A 219 8.25 4.60 18.05
CA HIS A 219 9.30 3.62 17.81
C HIS A 219 8.76 2.43 17.00
N GLU A 220 9.52 2.00 15.99
CA GLU A 220 9.23 0.80 15.22
C GLU A 220 10.39 -0.16 15.39
N PHE A 221 10.09 -1.40 15.80
CA PHE A 221 11.07 -2.45 15.98
C PHE A 221 11.09 -3.37 14.79
N HIS A 222 12.28 -3.58 14.25
CA HIS A 222 12.53 -4.44 13.11
C HIS A 222 13.26 -5.68 13.60
N THR A 223 12.76 -6.85 13.20
CA THR A 223 13.48 -8.11 13.37
C THR A 223 13.78 -8.66 11.99
N ILE A 224 15.06 -8.91 11.72
CA ILE A 224 15.52 -9.40 10.41
C ILE A 224 16.37 -10.65 10.66
N VAL A 225 16.01 -11.75 10.00
CA VAL A 225 16.66 -13.04 10.16
C VAL A 225 16.93 -13.66 8.79
N HIS A 226 18.10 -14.26 8.64
CA HIS A 226 18.41 -15.22 7.61
C HIS A 226 18.95 -16.49 8.27
N ARG A 227 18.36 -17.64 7.95
CA ARG A 227 18.74 -18.96 8.44
C ARG A 227 18.72 -19.95 7.28
N ARG A 228 19.65 -20.89 7.28
CA ARG A 228 19.60 -22.08 6.43
C ARG A 228 19.26 -23.30 7.28
N THR A 229 18.59 -24.27 6.67
CA THR A 229 18.29 -25.54 7.31
C THR A 229 18.40 -26.67 6.29
N ARG A 230 18.68 -27.88 6.79
CA ARG A 230 18.74 -29.11 5.97
C ARG A 230 17.37 -29.76 5.78
N LEU A 231 16.33 -29.16 6.35
CA LEU A 231 14.96 -29.64 6.22
C LEU A 231 14.41 -29.30 4.84
N GLN A 232 13.52 -30.17 4.34
CA GLN A 232 12.81 -29.91 3.10
C GLN A 232 11.86 -28.73 3.27
N LEU A 233 11.69 -27.94 2.19
CA LEU A 233 10.90 -26.71 2.17
C LEU A 233 9.52 -26.88 2.83
N ARG A 234 8.77 -27.93 2.46
CA ARG A 234 7.43 -28.21 3.01
C ARG A 234 7.39 -28.27 4.54
N CYS A 235 8.38 -28.92 5.16
CA CYS A 235 8.45 -29.05 6.61
C CYS A 235 8.71 -27.70 7.27
N VAL A 236 9.57 -26.88 6.65
CA VAL A 236 9.88 -25.54 7.15
C VAL A 236 8.68 -24.61 7.00
N VAL A 237 7.95 -24.69 5.87
CA VAL A 237 6.73 -23.92 5.62
C VAL A 237 5.67 -24.24 6.65
N GLU A 238 5.34 -25.52 6.87
CA GLU A 238 4.32 -25.93 7.85
C GLU A 238 4.73 -25.61 9.29
N GLY A 239 6.00 -25.87 9.66
CA GLY A 239 6.50 -25.51 10.99
C GLY A 239 6.44 -23.99 11.23
N THR A 240 6.82 -23.20 10.24
CA THR A 240 6.76 -21.73 10.30
C THR A 240 5.31 -21.24 10.35
N TRP A 241 4.41 -21.84 9.57
CA TRP A 241 2.98 -21.53 9.56
C TRP A 241 2.36 -21.74 10.94
N ASN A 242 2.68 -22.84 11.62
CA ASN A 242 2.18 -23.11 12.98
C ASN A 242 2.74 -22.13 14.03
N VAL A 243 4.01 -21.74 13.91
CA VAL A 243 4.62 -20.72 14.78
C VAL A 243 3.95 -19.36 14.59
N ILE A 244 3.74 -18.93 13.35
CA ILE A 244 3.09 -17.66 13.01
C ILE A 244 1.66 -17.62 13.53
N ARG A 245 0.91 -18.73 13.37
CA ARG A 245 -0.46 -18.84 13.86
C ARG A 245 -0.53 -18.97 15.39
N GLY A 246 0.59 -19.19 16.07
CA GLY A 246 0.61 -19.41 17.51
C GLY A 246 -0.01 -20.76 17.92
N THR A 247 -0.12 -21.70 16.97
CA THR A 247 -0.62 -23.06 17.19
C THR A 247 0.49 -24.05 17.57
N ALA A 248 1.76 -23.63 17.51
CA ALA A 248 2.90 -24.33 18.10
C ALA A 248 2.89 -24.28 19.65
N GLY A 249 1.72 -24.50 20.26
CA GLY A 249 1.51 -24.44 21.69
C GLY A 249 2.26 -25.54 22.46
N GLY A 250 2.53 -25.30 23.74
CA GLY A 250 3.22 -26.25 24.63
C GLY A 250 4.76 -26.14 24.63
N ILE A 251 5.34 -25.29 23.78
CA ILE A 251 6.78 -25.07 23.72
C ILE A 251 7.15 -23.88 24.59
N PRO A 252 8.05 -24.06 25.59
CA PRO A 252 8.50 -22.95 26.42
C PRO A 252 9.09 -21.81 25.58
N ASN A 253 8.79 -20.58 25.97
CA ASN A 253 9.31 -19.35 25.38
C ASN A 253 8.80 -19.00 23.97
N MET A 254 7.73 -19.64 23.49
CA MET A 254 6.99 -19.11 22.35
C MET A 254 6.28 -17.83 22.76
N ASN A 255 6.44 -16.76 21.99
CA ASN A 255 5.88 -15.44 22.31
C ASN A 255 4.54 -15.14 21.63
N ARG A 256 3.99 -16.12 20.90
CA ARG A 256 2.71 -16.02 20.23
C ARG A 256 1.81 -17.12 20.76
N SER A 257 0.63 -16.74 21.22
CA SER A 257 -0.41 -17.69 21.58
C SER A 257 -1.63 -17.47 20.69
N CYS A 258 -2.24 -18.59 20.28
CA CYS A 258 -3.52 -18.59 19.58
C CYS A 258 -4.66 -18.72 20.59
N LYS A 259 -5.63 -17.80 20.54
CA LYS A 259 -6.91 -17.90 21.23
C LYS A 259 -7.99 -18.42 20.29
N GLU A 260 -8.03 -17.89 19.08
CA GLU A 260 -8.99 -18.27 18.04
C GLU A 260 -8.27 -18.29 16.69
N LEU A 261 -8.58 -19.32 15.90
CA LEU A 261 -8.06 -19.50 14.55
C LEU A 261 -9.24 -19.71 13.61
N ILE A 262 -9.31 -18.90 12.57
CA ILE A 262 -10.30 -19.00 11.51
C ILE A 262 -9.54 -19.19 10.19
N ASP A 263 -9.65 -20.37 9.60
CA ASP A 263 -9.14 -20.61 8.25
C ASP A 263 -10.18 -20.10 7.25
N ILE A 264 -9.77 -19.11 6.45
CA ILE A 264 -10.61 -18.46 5.44
C ILE A 264 -10.63 -19.31 4.15
N ASP A 265 -9.47 -19.85 3.80
CA ASP A 265 -9.28 -20.82 2.74
C ASP A 265 -8.06 -21.71 3.07
N ALA A 266 -7.56 -22.47 2.08
CA ALA A 266 -6.43 -23.37 2.27
C ALA A 266 -5.11 -22.66 2.65
N ASP A 267 -4.94 -21.39 2.29
CA ASP A 267 -3.68 -20.66 2.43
C ASP A 267 -3.79 -19.38 3.24
N THR A 268 -4.99 -19.02 3.69
CA THR A 268 -5.31 -17.79 4.39
C THR A 268 -5.97 -18.09 5.74
N SER A 269 -5.39 -17.56 6.81
CA SER A 269 -5.95 -17.68 8.16
C SER A 269 -6.02 -16.32 8.85
N TYR A 270 -7.05 -16.14 9.66
CA TYR A 270 -7.18 -15.06 10.63
C TYR A 270 -6.99 -15.61 12.04
N VAL A 271 -6.09 -14.99 12.80
CA VAL A 271 -5.68 -15.47 14.13
C VAL A 271 -5.91 -14.37 15.15
N THR A 272 -6.57 -14.70 16.25
CA THR A 272 -6.63 -13.86 17.45
C THR A 272 -5.86 -14.51 18.59
N GLY A 273 -5.27 -13.71 19.48
CA GLY A 273 -4.53 -14.21 20.62
C GLY A 273 -3.65 -13.16 21.28
N TRP A 274 -2.47 -13.56 21.77
CA TRP A 274 -1.55 -12.67 22.45
C TRP A 274 -0.15 -12.71 21.85
N PHE A 275 0.52 -11.56 21.93
CA PHE A 275 1.92 -11.38 21.62
C PHE A 275 2.68 -10.93 22.88
N ASP A 276 3.48 -11.83 23.44
CA ASP A 276 4.29 -11.60 24.63
C ASP A 276 5.66 -11.04 24.22
N HIS A 277 5.78 -9.72 24.17
CA HIS A 277 7.01 -9.05 23.77
C HIS A 277 7.76 -8.51 25.00
N PRO A 278 9.08 -8.30 24.93
CA PRO A 278 9.84 -7.67 26.02
C PRO A 278 9.34 -6.28 26.47
N LEU A 279 8.49 -5.64 25.66
CA LEU A 279 7.89 -4.34 25.95
C LEU A 279 6.51 -4.44 26.61
N GLY A 280 5.97 -5.65 26.75
CA GLY A 280 4.64 -5.87 27.29
C GLY A 280 3.91 -6.99 26.57
N LYS A 281 2.70 -7.24 27.06
CA LYS A 281 1.79 -8.22 26.51
C LYS A 281 0.73 -7.50 25.68
N PHE A 282 0.62 -7.87 24.41
CA PHE A 282 -0.22 -7.18 23.44
C PHE A 282 -1.31 -8.10 22.91
N GLN A 283 -2.53 -7.58 22.80
CA GLN A 283 -3.57 -8.24 22.03
C GLN A 283 -3.10 -8.38 20.58
N ARG A 284 -3.28 -9.58 20.01
CA ARG A 284 -2.82 -9.89 18.66
C ARG A 284 -4.00 -10.31 17.80
N ARG A 285 -4.19 -9.64 16.67
CA ARG A 285 -5.11 -10.06 15.61
C ARG A 285 -4.47 -9.90 14.26
N VAL A 286 -4.21 -11.02 13.60
CA VAL A 286 -3.29 -11.07 12.47
C VAL A 286 -3.86 -11.96 11.38
N LEU A 287 -3.86 -11.41 10.17
CA LEU A 287 -4.08 -12.15 8.95
C LEU A 287 -2.76 -12.75 8.50
N CYS A 288 -2.80 -13.99 8.03
CA CYS A 288 -1.66 -14.71 7.49
C CYS A 288 -2.06 -15.31 6.14
N LYS A 289 -1.20 -15.19 5.12
CA LYS A 289 -1.42 -15.86 3.82
C LYS A 289 -0.13 -16.41 3.23
N ARG A 290 -0.22 -17.61 2.66
CA ARG A 290 0.88 -18.29 1.94
C ARG A 290 0.76 -18.04 0.43
N TYR A 291 1.90 -17.80 -0.20
CA TYR A 291 2.02 -17.60 -1.65
C TYR A 291 3.10 -18.52 -2.17
N TYR A 292 2.70 -19.58 -2.87
CA TYR A 292 3.61 -20.49 -3.54
C TYR A 292 3.96 -19.98 -4.94
N ASP A 293 5.13 -20.34 -5.44
CA ASP A 293 5.55 -20.04 -6.81
C ASP A 293 4.82 -20.90 -7.86
N THR A 294 4.32 -22.07 -7.46
CA THR A 294 3.50 -22.97 -8.28
C THR A 294 2.16 -23.28 -7.63
N GLN A 295 1.16 -23.66 -8.44
CA GLN A 295 -0.14 -24.11 -7.92
C GLN A 295 -0.05 -25.46 -7.21
N ASP A 296 0.83 -26.35 -7.70
CA ASP A 296 1.13 -27.60 -7.01
C ASP A 296 2.15 -27.32 -5.89
N VAL A 297 1.67 -27.41 -4.65
CA VAL A 297 2.46 -27.18 -3.43
C VAL A 297 3.59 -28.21 -3.28
N THR A 298 3.44 -29.41 -3.85
CA THR A 298 4.45 -30.47 -3.74
C THR A 298 5.68 -30.20 -4.60
N THR A 299 5.51 -29.44 -5.69
CA THR A 299 6.59 -29.04 -6.60
C THR A 299 7.10 -27.62 -6.34
N ALA A 300 6.47 -26.89 -5.41
CA ALA A 300 6.84 -25.52 -5.11
C ALA A 300 8.29 -25.45 -4.62
N ALA A 301 9.09 -24.57 -5.21
CA ALA A 301 10.46 -24.31 -4.78
C ALA A 301 10.53 -23.09 -3.85
N LYS A 302 9.43 -22.34 -3.72
CA LYS A 302 9.38 -21.11 -2.96
C LYS A 302 8.01 -20.87 -2.35
N CYS A 303 8.00 -20.40 -1.11
CA CYS A 303 6.81 -19.95 -0.41
C CYS A 303 7.08 -18.60 0.27
N ILE A 304 6.20 -17.63 0.04
CA ILE A 304 6.18 -16.38 0.78
C ILE A 304 5.00 -16.40 1.75
N ILE A 305 5.26 -16.21 3.04
CA ILE A 305 4.22 -16.06 4.06
C ILE A 305 4.17 -14.60 4.48
N VAL A 306 3.04 -13.95 4.23
CA VAL A 306 2.78 -12.57 4.63
C VAL A 306 1.84 -12.56 5.82
N CYS A 307 2.17 -11.74 6.81
CA CYS A 307 1.30 -11.51 7.95
C CYS A 307 1.08 -10.01 8.17
N ARG A 308 -0.16 -9.63 8.48
CA ARG A 308 -0.51 -8.24 8.79
C ARG A 308 -1.54 -8.18 9.90
N SER A 309 -1.25 -7.37 10.92
CA SER A 309 -2.23 -7.04 11.96
C SER A 309 -3.34 -6.18 11.41
N ILE A 310 -4.53 -6.32 11.97
CA ILE A 310 -5.65 -5.42 11.74
C ILE A 310 -5.65 -4.29 12.77
N ASP A 311 -6.06 -3.10 12.36
CA ASP A 311 -6.15 -1.94 13.26
C ASP A 311 -7.53 -1.91 13.96
N ASP A 312 -8.59 -2.37 13.28
CA ASP A 312 -9.92 -2.52 13.87
C ASP A 312 -10.72 -3.68 13.23
N ASP A 313 -11.68 -4.22 13.98
CA ASP A 313 -12.55 -5.33 13.56
C ASP A 313 -13.93 -5.16 14.16
N GLU A 314 -14.91 -4.85 13.32
CA GLU A 314 -16.28 -4.54 13.74
C GLU A 314 -17.01 -5.74 14.37
N GLN A 315 -16.61 -6.98 14.06
CA GLN A 315 -17.22 -8.18 14.66
C GLN A 315 -16.58 -8.53 16.00
N SER A 316 -15.29 -8.28 16.14
CA SER A 316 -14.52 -8.56 17.34
C SER A 316 -13.60 -7.37 17.56
N PRO A 317 -14.01 -6.30 18.25
CA PRO A 317 -13.18 -5.11 18.50
C PRO A 317 -12.18 -5.34 19.62
N TYR A 318 -11.05 -4.62 19.62
CA TYR A 318 -10.00 -4.82 20.63
C TYR A 318 -10.52 -4.39 22.00
N ASP A 319 -10.02 -5.03 23.06
CA ASP A 319 -10.28 -4.54 24.42
C ASP A 319 -9.55 -3.20 24.62
N PRO A 320 -10.25 -2.08 24.88
CA PRO A 320 -9.63 -0.77 25.00
C PRO A 320 -8.72 -0.63 26.22
N SER A 321 -8.82 -1.54 27.20
CA SER A 321 -8.00 -1.51 28.42
C SER A 321 -6.60 -2.10 28.25
N THR A 322 -6.33 -2.80 27.14
CA THR A 322 -5.05 -3.45 26.89
C THR A 322 -4.48 -3.07 25.53
N PRO A 323 -3.16 -2.85 25.43
CA PRO A 323 -2.54 -2.47 24.17
C PRO A 323 -2.59 -3.64 23.18
N TYR A 324 -2.52 -3.34 21.90
CA TYR A 324 -2.49 -4.32 20.82
C TYR A 324 -1.23 -4.18 19.97
N SER A 325 -0.88 -5.24 19.25
CA SER A 325 0.29 -5.30 18.39
C SER A 325 -0.05 -4.83 16.98
N ASN A 326 0.59 -3.77 16.50
CA ASN A 326 0.61 -3.43 15.07
C ASN A 326 1.85 -4.08 14.45
N GLU A 327 1.67 -5.17 13.70
CA GLU A 327 2.75 -5.90 13.09
C GLU A 327 2.54 -6.16 11.60
N VAL A 328 3.63 -6.18 10.86
CA VAL A 328 3.69 -6.72 9.49
C VAL A 328 4.94 -7.57 9.38
N SER A 329 4.83 -8.72 8.75
CA SER A 329 5.98 -9.59 8.53
C SER A 329 5.91 -10.33 7.22
N TRP A 330 7.09 -10.55 6.65
CA TRP A 330 7.30 -11.25 5.39
C TRP A 330 8.33 -12.36 5.61
N HIS A 331 7.93 -13.59 5.33
CA HIS A 331 8.76 -14.78 5.44
C HIS A 331 8.97 -15.32 4.04
N LEU A 332 10.21 -15.44 3.60
CA LEU A 332 10.58 -16.05 2.33
C LEU A 332 11.25 -17.37 2.65
N LEU A 333 10.64 -18.46 2.19
CA LEU A 333 11.17 -19.80 2.30
C LEU A 333 11.49 -20.30 0.90
N GLU A 334 12.74 -20.69 0.65
CA GLU A 334 13.22 -21.12 -0.67
C GLU A 334 13.92 -22.47 -0.52
N ALA A 335 13.59 -23.43 -1.39
CA ALA A 335 14.34 -24.67 -1.47
C ALA A 335 15.76 -24.37 -1.97
N ASN A 336 16.75 -25.00 -1.35
CA ASN A 336 18.14 -24.96 -1.78
C ASN A 336 18.64 -26.40 -2.02
N ALA A 337 19.86 -26.56 -2.55
CA ALA A 337 20.39 -27.89 -2.89
C ALA A 337 20.49 -28.85 -1.68
N ASP A 338 20.64 -28.30 -0.47
CA ASP A 338 20.90 -29.06 0.76
C ASP A 338 19.71 -29.06 1.75
N GLY A 339 18.56 -28.48 1.38
CA GLY A 339 17.43 -28.19 2.28
C GLY A 339 16.64 -26.93 1.89
N ALA A 340 16.57 -25.95 2.79
CA ALA A 340 15.85 -24.70 2.56
C ALA A 340 16.47 -23.47 3.26
N ASP A 341 16.33 -22.32 2.63
CA ASP A 341 16.64 -21.01 3.19
C ASP A 341 15.37 -20.37 3.76
N PHE A 342 15.50 -19.76 4.94
CA PHE A 342 14.46 -19.01 5.64
C PHE A 342 14.93 -17.58 5.85
N LYS A 343 14.24 -16.64 5.21
CA LYS A 343 14.45 -15.20 5.37
C LYS A 343 13.19 -14.60 6.00
N TYR A 344 13.39 -13.70 6.95
CA TYR A 344 12.32 -13.12 7.73
C TYR A 344 12.58 -11.65 7.98
N PHE A 345 11.54 -10.85 7.76
CA PHE A 345 11.52 -9.45 8.15
C PHE A 345 10.19 -9.14 8.81
N GLN A 346 10.23 -8.60 10.03
CA GLN A 346 9.07 -8.09 10.74
C GLN A 346 9.29 -6.63 11.11
N LYS A 347 8.21 -5.85 11.01
CA LYS A 347 8.07 -4.55 11.67
C LYS A 347 6.99 -4.67 12.74
N PHE A 348 7.27 -4.14 13.93
CA PHE A 348 6.37 -4.16 15.07
C PHE A 348 6.31 -2.79 15.74
N ARG A 349 5.10 -2.37 16.08
CA ARG A 349 4.80 -1.19 16.88
C ARG A 349 3.67 -1.51 17.87
N PRO A 350 3.79 -1.16 19.15
CA PRO A 350 2.66 -1.25 20.08
C PRO A 350 1.64 -0.14 19.80
N SER A 351 0.34 -0.41 19.97
CA SER A 351 -0.69 0.61 19.81
C SER A 351 -0.61 1.72 20.85
N GLN A 352 -0.17 1.36 22.06
CA GLN A 352 0.13 2.28 23.16
C GLN A 352 1.44 1.87 23.81
N TRP A 353 2.27 2.86 24.13
CA TRP A 353 3.54 2.63 24.82
C TRP A 353 3.28 2.39 26.30
N THR A 354 3.42 1.15 26.74
CA THR A 354 3.24 0.75 28.14
C THR A 354 4.48 0.98 29.01
N THR A 355 5.63 1.33 28.43
CA THR A 355 6.90 1.39 29.18
C THR A 355 7.81 2.49 28.65
N THR A 356 8.39 3.27 29.57
CA THR A 356 9.59 4.07 29.29
C THR A 356 10.76 3.13 29.04
N LEU A 357 11.26 3.11 27.80
CA LEU A 357 12.41 2.31 27.38
C LEU A 357 13.57 2.49 28.38
N THR A 358 13.82 1.48 29.22
CA THR A 358 14.90 1.50 30.21
C THR A 358 16.25 1.41 29.50
N ALA A 359 17.34 1.93 30.07
CA ALA A 359 18.66 1.94 29.40
C ALA A 359 19.19 0.55 28.94
N HIS A 360 18.53 -0.55 29.31
CA HIS A 360 18.92 -1.92 29.02
C HIS A 360 17.91 -2.66 28.12
N TRP A 361 16.89 -1.97 27.58
CA TRP A 361 15.82 -2.58 26.79
C TRP A 361 16.35 -3.34 25.57
N GLU A 362 17.44 -2.85 24.96
CA GLU A 362 18.10 -3.48 23.80
C GLU A 362 18.61 -4.89 24.14
N LYS A 363 19.31 -5.03 25.28
CA LYS A 363 19.83 -6.31 25.75
C LYS A 363 18.71 -7.29 26.08
N THR A 364 17.64 -6.80 26.72
CA THR A 364 16.47 -7.63 27.03
C THR A 364 15.79 -8.11 25.75
N LEU A 365 15.68 -7.25 24.73
CA LEU A 365 15.10 -7.60 23.44
C LEU A 365 15.95 -8.65 22.71
N GLU A 366 17.25 -8.45 22.65
CA GLU A 366 18.20 -9.37 22.04
C GLU A 366 18.17 -10.74 22.73
N GLN A 367 18.20 -10.77 24.07
CA GLN A 367 18.12 -12.00 24.85
C GLN A 367 16.78 -12.73 24.62
N ALA A 368 15.66 -12.02 24.72
CA ALA A 368 14.34 -12.61 24.50
C ALA A 368 14.20 -13.15 23.06
N SER A 369 14.77 -12.44 22.08
CA SER A 369 14.74 -12.89 20.70
C SER A 369 15.64 -14.09 20.42
N HIS A 370 16.79 -14.20 21.09
CA HIS A 370 17.62 -15.41 21.05
C HIS A 370 16.90 -16.62 21.63
N VAL A 371 16.22 -16.45 22.77
CA VAL A 371 15.45 -17.51 23.40
C VAL A 371 14.29 -17.94 22.49
N MET A 372 13.54 -16.97 21.94
CA MET A 372 12.46 -17.25 20.99
C MET A 372 12.98 -17.96 19.74
N ARG A 373 14.08 -17.49 19.13
CA ARG A 373 14.68 -18.13 17.96
C ARG A 373 15.04 -19.57 18.24
N ARG A 374 15.63 -19.86 19.40
CA ARG A 374 15.97 -21.24 19.77
C ARG A 374 14.72 -22.11 19.85
N ALA A 375 13.66 -21.63 20.49
CA ALA A 375 12.40 -22.35 20.61
C ALA A 375 11.74 -22.61 19.24
N VAL A 376 11.68 -21.58 18.39
CA VAL A 376 11.15 -21.69 17.02
C VAL A 376 11.97 -22.68 16.18
N ASN A 377 13.30 -22.58 16.25
CA ASN A 377 14.18 -23.46 15.49
C ASN A 377 14.04 -24.91 15.94
N GLN A 378 14.02 -25.14 17.25
CA GLN A 378 13.83 -26.47 17.83
C GLN A 378 12.49 -27.07 17.38
N TYR A 379 11.41 -26.29 17.46
CA TYR A 379 10.10 -26.75 17.00
C TYR A 379 10.10 -27.17 15.52
N ILE A 380 10.63 -26.32 14.65
CA ILE A 380 10.65 -26.60 13.20
C ILE A 380 11.50 -27.84 12.92
N ASP A 381 12.64 -28.00 13.62
CA ASP A 381 13.52 -29.14 13.45
C ASP A 381 12.89 -30.45 13.97
N GLU A 382 12.18 -30.41 15.09
CA GLU A 382 11.45 -31.57 15.64
C GLU A 382 10.25 -31.93 14.76
N TYR A 383 9.48 -30.93 14.32
CA TYR A 383 8.36 -31.11 13.40
C TYR A 383 8.79 -31.73 12.08
N GLY A 384 9.89 -31.23 11.50
CA GLY A 384 10.45 -31.77 10.26
C GLY A 384 10.93 -33.22 10.39
N LYS A 385 11.52 -33.58 11.54
CA LYS A 385 11.92 -34.97 11.81
C LYS A 385 10.72 -35.90 11.95
N ALA A 386 9.68 -35.48 12.67
CA ALA A 386 8.46 -36.26 12.84
C ALA A 386 7.77 -36.53 11.48
N GLN A 387 7.65 -35.50 10.64
CA GLN A 387 7.09 -35.62 9.29
C GLN A 387 7.92 -36.52 8.37
N ALA A 388 9.25 -36.54 8.53
CA ALA A 388 10.10 -37.45 7.78
C ALA A 388 9.90 -38.92 8.18
N HIS A 389 9.67 -39.20 9.47
CA HIS A 389 9.38 -40.55 9.97
C HIS A 389 8.00 -41.05 9.51
N GLU A 390 6.96 -40.23 9.60
CA GLU A 390 5.60 -40.61 9.15
C GLU A 390 5.54 -41.01 7.68
N GLN A 391 6.35 -40.37 6.83
CA GLN A 391 6.41 -40.67 5.39
C GLN A 391 7.22 -41.93 5.07
N GLN A 392 8.16 -42.28 5.94
CA GLN A 392 8.92 -43.52 5.81
C GLN A 392 8.04 -44.73 6.19
N ASP A 393 7.25 -44.60 7.26
CA ASP A 393 6.32 -45.64 7.71
C ASP A 393 5.12 -45.85 6.77
N THR A 394 4.64 -44.80 6.09
CA THR A 394 3.56 -44.92 5.09
C THR A 394 4.03 -45.43 3.74
N GLY A 395 5.31 -45.28 3.40
CA GLY A 395 5.93 -45.89 2.21
C GLY A 395 6.03 -47.41 2.33
N ASP A 396 6.44 -47.91 3.49
CA ASP A 396 6.60 -49.35 3.74
C ASP A 396 5.25 -50.09 3.81
N ALA A 397 4.16 -49.41 4.16
CA ALA A 397 2.81 -50.00 4.25
C ALA A 397 2.10 -50.15 2.89
N ILE A 398 2.61 -49.53 1.81
CA ILE A 398 2.05 -49.63 0.45
C ILE A 398 2.78 -50.70 -0.38
N GLU A 399 3.94 -51.18 0.09
CA GLU A 399 4.73 -52.24 -0.58
C GLU A 399 4.54 -53.65 0.00
N THR A 400 3.61 -53.85 0.96
CA THR A 400 3.15 -55.17 1.45
C THR A 400 1.69 -55.40 1.13
#